data_AF-A0A9E2VQC2-F1
#
_entry.id   AF-A0A9E2VQC2-F1
#
_cell.length_a   1.000
_cell.length_b   1.000
_cell.length_c   1.000
_cell.angle_alpha   90.00
_cell.angle_beta   90.00
_cell.angle_gamma   90.00
#
_symmetry.space_group_name_H-M   'P 1'
#
loop_
_entity.id
_entity.type
_entity.pdbx_description
1 polymer ?
#
loop_
_entity_poly.entity_id
_entity_poly.type
_entity_poly.pdbx_seq_one_letter_code
_entity_poly.pdbx_strand_id
1 'polypeptide(L)'
;MKVTSKLLWLAGALMVTSEASAQVVTPPTEGRAPTPAYVPPPPPPTPKPFEGAQPSEAQPTTPPPAAPVTLPSLPYKSLAEKGADGKLVALTEPIYVAALRVNPTVTDDERSKIEPYLKTRRESYEQIAIDNIDFLQEIDNGLVDKLNMADPNDAKKVQKIRALAGKGTLSAALRDAKLLSETQIRFGDKIVKERNEAEIAELKAAAGSKEGDKKAAADVVTPHLMRQAVSESLMARRGLFLELANNLTKVEGSLGLDAAAFGSLKTAVAAAKDDASKVAAVQGVFKGLNADQARAALKAVVAARGK
;
A
#
# COMPACT_ATOMS: atom_id res chain seq x y z
N MET A 1 39.05 -14.56 -39.98
CA MET A 1 37.77 -15.02 -40.55
C MET A 1 36.73 -13.95 -40.29
N LYS A 2 36.20 -13.34 -41.36
CA LYS A 2 35.18 -12.28 -41.30
C LYS A 2 33.81 -12.95 -41.37
N VAL A 3 32.94 -12.70 -40.39
CA VAL A 3 31.53 -13.12 -40.45
C VAL A 3 30.67 -11.86 -40.40
N THR A 4 30.03 -11.59 -41.53
CA THR A 4 29.02 -10.57 -41.78
C THR A 4 27.64 -11.22 -41.83
N SER A 5 26.67 -10.72 -41.07
CA SER A 5 25.22 -10.87 -41.33
C SER A 5 24.47 -9.85 -40.48
N LYS A 6 24.09 -8.72 -41.08
CA LYS A 6 22.82 -8.44 -41.77
C LYS A 6 21.66 -8.21 -40.80
N LEU A 7 21.53 -6.93 -40.44
CA LEU A 7 20.42 -6.28 -39.76
C LEU A 7 19.24 -6.16 -40.74
N LEU A 8 18.05 -6.68 -40.39
CA LEU A 8 16.83 -6.50 -41.17
C LEU A 8 15.88 -5.58 -40.40
N TRP A 9 15.68 -4.37 -40.91
CA TRP A 9 14.67 -3.42 -40.47
C TRP A 9 13.36 -3.72 -41.20
N LEU A 10 12.27 -3.95 -40.46
CA LEU A 10 10.91 -3.92 -41.01
C LEU A 10 10.18 -2.69 -40.45
N ALA A 11 10.02 -1.68 -41.31
CA ALA A 11 9.16 -0.53 -41.08
C ALA A 11 7.75 -0.88 -41.61
N GLY A 12 6.79 -1.06 -40.71
CA GLY A 12 5.38 -1.19 -41.04
C GLY A 12 4.68 0.16 -40.88
N ALA A 13 4.35 0.79 -42.01
CA ALA A 13 3.56 2.02 -42.05
C ALA A 13 2.08 1.70 -41.79
N LEU A 14 1.54 2.17 -40.66
CA LEU A 14 0.10 2.22 -40.41
C LEU A 14 -0.45 3.47 -41.10
N MET A 15 -1.27 3.29 -42.14
CA MET A 15 -2.10 4.35 -42.69
C MET A 15 -3.33 4.53 -41.79
N VAL A 16 -3.50 5.74 -41.25
CA VAL A 16 -4.72 6.17 -40.56
C VAL A 16 -5.60 6.88 -41.58
N THR A 17 -6.71 6.25 -41.95
CA THR A 17 -7.76 6.91 -42.74
C THR A 17 -8.60 7.79 -41.82
N SER A 18 -8.62 9.09 -42.10
CA SER A 18 -9.49 10.08 -41.46
C SER A 18 -10.92 9.87 -41.95
N GLU A 19 -11.83 9.53 -41.03
CA GLU A 19 -13.27 9.60 -41.27
C GLU A 19 -13.72 11.06 -41.11
N ALA A 20 -14.24 11.63 -42.20
CA ALA A 20 -14.85 12.94 -42.20
C ALA A 20 -16.20 12.88 -41.46
N SER A 21 -16.28 13.51 -40.28
CA SER A 21 -17.54 13.68 -39.57
C SER A 21 -18.37 14.77 -40.24
N ALA A 22 -19.45 14.36 -40.90
CA ALA A 22 -20.47 15.27 -41.43
C ALA A 22 -21.15 16.02 -40.27
N GLN A 23 -21.15 17.34 -40.34
CA GLN A 23 -21.78 18.21 -39.36
C GLN A 23 -23.30 18.21 -39.61
N VAL A 24 -24.04 17.47 -38.78
CA VAL A 24 -25.51 17.51 -38.77
C VAL A 24 -25.95 18.81 -38.11
N VAL A 25 -26.39 19.76 -38.93
CA VAL A 25 -27.06 20.99 -38.48
C VAL A 25 -28.47 20.61 -38.03
N THR A 26 -28.75 20.68 -36.74
CA THR A 26 -30.12 20.53 -36.23
C THR A 26 -30.94 21.79 -36.56
N PRO A 27 -32.21 21.64 -36.97
CA PRO A 27 -33.08 22.79 -37.26
C PRO A 27 -33.29 23.66 -36.01
N PRO A 28 -33.57 24.97 -36.18
CA PRO A 28 -33.78 25.89 -35.07
C PRO A 28 -35.00 25.47 -34.24
N THR A 29 -34.79 25.33 -32.93
CA THR A 29 -35.82 25.04 -31.94
C THR A 29 -36.89 26.12 -31.97
N GLU A 30 -38.15 25.73 -32.15
CA GLU A 30 -39.32 26.60 -32.02
C GLU A 30 -39.30 27.33 -30.67
N GLY A 31 -39.72 28.61 -30.70
CA GLY A 31 -39.67 29.51 -29.56
C GLY A 31 -40.31 28.93 -28.30
N ARG A 32 -39.58 29.01 -27.18
CA ARG A 32 -40.02 28.53 -25.87
C ARG A 32 -41.33 29.21 -25.49
N ALA A 33 -42.38 28.43 -25.26
CA ALA A 33 -43.63 28.93 -24.70
C ALA A 33 -43.35 29.70 -23.39
N PRO A 34 -44.06 30.81 -23.11
CA PRO A 34 -43.88 31.56 -21.88
C PRO A 34 -44.09 30.64 -20.68
N THR A 35 -43.11 30.61 -19.77
CA THR A 35 -43.23 29.87 -18.51
C THR A 35 -44.42 30.40 -17.72
N PRO A 36 -45.31 29.52 -17.23
CA PRO A 36 -46.45 29.93 -16.43
C PRO A 36 -45.98 30.70 -15.18
N ALA A 37 -46.76 31.71 -14.79
CA ALA A 37 -46.47 32.50 -13.60
C ALA A 37 -46.38 31.59 -12.37
N TYR A 38 -45.29 31.73 -11.61
CA TYR A 38 -45.05 30.96 -10.40
C TYR A 38 -46.13 31.28 -9.36
N VAL A 39 -46.95 30.29 -9.04
CA VAL A 39 -47.85 30.33 -7.88
C VAL A 39 -47.13 29.57 -6.75
N PRO A 40 -46.69 30.24 -5.67
CA PRO A 40 -46.09 29.53 -4.55
C PRO A 40 -47.09 28.54 -3.94
N PRO A 41 -46.67 27.32 -3.59
CA PRO A 41 -47.54 26.37 -2.92
C PRO A 41 -48.02 26.96 -1.58
N PRO A 42 -49.25 26.63 -1.14
CA PRO A 42 -49.75 27.08 0.16
C PRO A 42 -48.78 26.65 1.27
N PRO A 43 -48.60 27.48 2.31
CA PRO A 43 -47.69 27.17 3.40
C PRO A 43 -48.08 25.82 4.02
N PRO A 44 -47.10 24.97 4.38
CA PRO A 44 -47.39 23.68 4.97
C PRO A 44 -48.22 23.87 6.25
N PRO A 45 -49.20 22.98 6.50
CA PRO A 45 -50.01 23.07 7.71
C PRO A 45 -49.10 23.02 8.93
N THR A 46 -49.37 23.91 9.88
CA THR A 46 -48.65 24.01 11.15
C THR A 46 -48.65 22.63 11.82
N PRO A 47 -47.48 22.05 12.14
CA PRO A 47 -47.43 20.76 12.79
C PRO A 47 -48.19 20.85 14.13
N LYS A 48 -49.15 19.94 14.33
CA LYS A 48 -49.81 19.77 15.64
C LYS A 48 -48.73 19.50 16.69
N PRO A 49 -48.85 20.07 17.91
CA PRO A 49 -47.94 19.74 19.00
C PRO A 49 -47.94 18.23 19.24
N PHE A 50 -46.76 17.61 19.19
CA PHE A 50 -46.58 16.22 19.59
C PHE A 50 -46.80 16.15 21.10
N GLU A 51 -47.96 15.67 21.54
CA GLU A 51 -48.19 15.21 22.92
C GLU A 51 -47.42 13.91 23.13
N GLY A 52 -46.13 14.05 23.46
CA GLY A 52 -45.21 12.92 23.62
C GLY A 52 -43.76 13.35 23.52
N ALA A 53 -43.39 14.47 24.12
CA ALA A 53 -41.99 14.85 24.25
C ALA A 53 -41.32 13.88 25.24
N GLN A 54 -40.71 12.82 24.73
CA GLN A 54 -39.70 12.07 25.46
C GLN A 54 -38.61 13.07 25.87
N PRO A 55 -38.12 13.06 27.12
CA PRO A 55 -37.02 13.92 27.53
C PRO A 55 -35.87 13.76 26.55
N SER A 56 -35.46 14.86 25.91
CA SER A 56 -34.25 14.89 25.10
C SER A 56 -33.09 14.54 26.02
N GLU A 57 -32.60 13.30 25.95
CA GLU A 57 -31.32 12.95 26.55
C GLU A 57 -30.30 13.97 26.04
N ALA A 58 -29.65 14.66 26.97
CA ALA A 58 -28.63 15.64 26.63
C ALA A 58 -27.59 14.97 25.73
N GLN A 59 -27.40 15.51 24.52
CA GLN A 59 -26.35 15.03 23.64
C GLN A 59 -25.02 15.03 24.41
N PRO A 60 -24.23 13.93 24.37
CA PRO A 60 -22.94 13.89 25.03
C PRO A 60 -22.12 15.08 24.58
N THR A 61 -21.77 15.97 25.50
CA THR A 61 -20.88 17.11 25.23
C THR A 61 -19.60 16.57 24.64
N THR A 62 -19.25 17.03 23.43
CA THR A 62 -18.02 16.63 22.77
C THR A 62 -16.85 16.96 23.71
N PRO A 63 -15.94 16.01 24.01
CA PRO A 63 -14.82 16.28 24.90
C PRO A 63 -14.02 17.48 24.38
N PRO A 64 -13.54 18.37 25.27
CA PRO A 64 -12.68 19.47 24.86
C PRO A 64 -11.44 18.94 24.12
N PRO A 65 -10.95 19.65 23.08
CA PRO A 65 -9.76 19.24 22.35
C PRO A 65 -8.57 19.04 23.30
N ALA A 66 -7.86 17.93 23.17
CA ALA A 66 -6.65 17.70 23.95
C ALA A 66 -5.64 18.83 23.72
N ALA A 67 -4.97 19.29 24.78
CA ALA A 67 -3.96 20.33 24.69
C ALA A 67 -2.85 19.95 23.69
N PRO A 68 -2.35 20.90 22.89
CA PRO A 68 -1.28 20.63 21.93
C PRO A 68 -0.01 20.16 22.66
N VAL A 69 0.44 18.95 22.35
CA VAL A 69 1.71 18.42 22.87
C VAL A 69 2.85 19.04 22.07
N THR A 70 3.62 19.91 22.71
CA THR A 70 4.85 20.46 22.14
C THR A 70 5.94 19.39 22.13
N LEU A 71 6.43 19.02 20.94
CA LEU A 71 7.51 18.03 20.82
C LEU A 71 8.86 18.65 21.22
N PRO A 72 9.72 17.91 21.95
CA PRO A 72 11.06 18.37 22.25
C PRO A 72 11.89 18.43 20.95
N SER A 73 12.77 19.41 20.85
CA SER A 73 13.71 19.52 19.72
C SER A 73 14.96 18.68 19.98
N LEU A 74 14.84 17.36 19.79
CA LEU A 74 15.95 16.42 19.95
C LEU A 74 16.55 16.05 18.58
N PRO A 75 17.89 15.87 18.47
CA PRO A 75 18.50 15.34 17.27
C PRO A 75 18.14 13.85 17.09
N TYR A 76 17.97 13.43 15.84
CA TYR A 76 17.74 12.03 15.48
C TYR A 76 18.32 11.74 14.09
N LYS A 77 18.58 10.46 13.81
CA LYS A 77 19.00 10.02 12.48
C LYS A 77 17.79 10.05 11.54
N SER A 78 17.85 10.88 10.50
CA SER A 78 16.77 10.95 9.51
C SER A 78 16.63 9.64 8.75
N LEU A 79 15.37 9.22 8.50
CA LEU A 79 15.09 8.13 7.58
C LEU A 79 15.06 8.59 6.12
N ALA A 80 15.09 9.90 5.86
CA ALA A 80 15.10 10.51 4.53
C ALA A 80 16.52 10.72 3.96
N GLU A 81 17.52 9.98 4.48
CA GLU A 81 18.88 10.03 3.96
C GLU A 81 18.94 9.52 2.51
N LYS A 82 19.70 10.23 1.67
CA LYS A 82 19.96 9.86 0.28
C LYS A 82 21.25 9.05 0.17
N GLY A 83 21.24 8.02 -0.65
CA GLY A 83 22.40 7.21 -0.99
C GLY A 83 23.36 7.91 -1.96
N ALA A 84 24.44 7.20 -2.32
CA ALA A 84 25.44 7.70 -3.27
C ALA A 84 24.87 7.96 -4.68
N ASP A 85 23.72 7.36 -5.01
CA ASP A 85 22.98 7.54 -6.25
C ASP A 85 22.01 8.74 -6.22
N GLY A 86 21.96 9.49 -5.11
CA GLY A 86 21.07 10.65 -4.93
C GLY A 86 19.60 10.29 -4.69
N LYS A 87 19.28 9.01 -4.54
CA LYS A 87 17.94 8.50 -4.21
C LYS A 87 17.81 8.21 -2.72
N LEU A 88 16.59 8.20 -2.21
CA LEU A 88 16.32 7.74 -0.85
C LEU A 88 16.79 6.31 -0.63
N VAL A 89 17.50 6.07 0.48
CA VAL A 89 17.87 4.72 0.89
C VAL A 89 16.59 3.91 1.13
N ALA A 90 16.50 2.73 0.51
CA ALA A 90 15.34 1.86 0.65
C ALA A 90 15.26 1.27 2.07
N LEU A 91 14.07 1.30 2.68
CA LEU A 91 13.84 0.67 3.97
C LEU A 91 13.75 -0.85 3.82
N THR A 92 14.42 -1.57 4.71
CA THR A 92 14.38 -3.04 4.80
C THR A 92 13.32 -3.54 5.77
N GLU A 93 12.68 -2.65 6.50
CA GLU A 93 11.69 -2.90 7.55
C GLU A 93 10.54 -1.87 7.46
N PRO A 94 9.38 -2.14 8.09
CA PRO A 94 8.25 -1.20 8.03
C PRO A 94 8.65 0.17 8.58
N ILE A 95 8.13 1.23 7.95
CA ILE A 95 8.54 2.62 8.25
C ILE A 95 8.39 3.00 9.73
N TYR A 96 7.34 2.51 10.39
CA TYR A 96 7.13 2.75 11.82
C TYR A 96 8.13 1.96 12.70
N VAL A 97 8.55 0.76 12.30
CA VAL A 97 9.60 0.00 12.99
C VAL A 97 10.93 0.72 12.87
N ALA A 98 11.26 1.18 11.65
CA ALA A 98 12.45 2.00 11.42
C ALA A 98 12.42 3.29 12.25
N ALA A 99 11.27 3.95 12.35
CA ALA A 99 11.10 5.17 13.13
C ALA A 99 11.33 4.93 14.64
N LEU A 100 10.85 3.81 15.20
CA LEU A 100 11.09 3.45 16.61
C LEU A 100 12.58 3.31 16.94
N ARG A 101 13.37 2.78 16.00
CA ARG A 101 14.81 2.59 16.16
C ARG A 101 15.58 3.90 16.23
N VAL A 102 15.17 4.91 15.46
CA VAL A 102 15.84 6.22 15.43
C VAL A 102 15.19 7.27 16.33
N ASN A 103 14.07 6.94 16.98
CA ASN A 103 13.36 7.86 17.86
C ASN A 103 14.13 8.09 19.18
N PRO A 104 14.63 9.30 19.44
CA PRO A 104 15.47 9.61 20.61
C PRO A 104 14.66 9.67 21.91
N THR A 105 13.33 9.73 21.83
CA THR A 105 12.46 9.72 23.01
C THR A 105 12.14 8.31 23.50
N VAL A 106 12.50 7.27 22.73
CA VAL A 106 12.34 5.86 23.11
C VAL A 106 13.70 5.35 23.57
N THR A 107 13.75 4.83 24.78
CA THR A 107 14.93 4.23 25.40
C THR A 107 15.13 2.78 24.95
N ASP A 108 16.32 2.22 25.18
CA ASP A 108 16.60 0.81 24.83
C ASP A 108 15.81 -0.17 25.69
N ASP A 109 15.53 0.18 26.95
CA ASP A 109 14.65 -0.59 27.83
C ASP A 109 13.21 -0.64 27.29
N GLU A 110 12.70 0.48 26.79
CA GLU A 110 11.38 0.53 26.14
C GLU A 110 11.36 -0.25 24.83
N ARG A 111 12.40 -0.12 24.00
CA ARG A 111 12.56 -0.94 22.78
C ARG A 111 12.52 -2.43 23.11
N SER A 112 13.23 -2.85 24.15
CA SER A 112 13.26 -4.25 24.60
C SER A 112 11.87 -4.75 25.06
N LYS A 113 11.05 -3.88 25.67
CA LYS A 113 9.65 -4.20 26.04
C LYS A 113 8.72 -4.27 24.83
N ILE A 114 9.03 -3.53 23.77
CA ILE A 114 8.26 -3.48 22.52
C ILE A 114 8.57 -4.69 21.62
N GLU A 115 9.79 -5.25 21.68
CA GLU A 115 10.24 -6.33 20.79
C GLU A 115 9.29 -7.56 20.75
N PRO A 116 8.80 -8.11 21.88
CA PRO A 116 7.84 -9.21 21.85
C PRO A 116 6.55 -8.84 21.10
N TYR A 117 6.09 -7.58 21.23
CA TYR A 117 4.92 -7.08 20.53
C TYR A 117 5.17 -7.00 19.02
N LEU A 118 6.35 -6.51 18.59
CA LEU A 118 6.71 -6.47 17.17
C LEU A 118 6.76 -7.87 16.56
N LYS A 119 7.28 -8.86 17.30
CA LYS A 119 7.27 -10.26 16.87
C LYS A 119 5.85 -10.78 16.63
N THR A 120 4.93 -10.61 17.59
CA THR A 120 3.53 -11.04 17.44
C THR A 120 2.81 -10.29 16.32
N ARG A 121 3.09 -8.99 16.16
CA ARG A 121 2.54 -8.19 15.06
C ARG A 121 3.02 -8.72 13.72
N ARG A 122 4.31 -9.01 13.58
CA ARG A 122 4.89 -9.60 12.37
C ARG A 122 4.22 -10.93 12.03
N GLU A 123 4.05 -11.83 13.00
CA GLU A 123 3.36 -13.11 12.81
C GLU A 123 1.91 -12.91 12.29
N SER A 124 1.22 -11.88 12.81
CA SER A 124 -0.12 -11.53 12.33
C SER A 124 -0.12 -11.07 10.87
N TYR A 125 0.85 -10.26 10.45
CA TYR A 125 0.98 -9.83 9.06
C TYR A 125 1.48 -10.94 8.13
N GLU A 126 2.29 -11.87 8.62
CA GLU A 126 2.65 -13.07 7.88
C GLU A 126 1.41 -13.92 7.61
N GLN A 127 0.51 -14.07 8.60
CA GLN A 127 -0.75 -14.77 8.38
C GLN A 127 -1.65 -14.04 7.37
N ILE A 128 -1.79 -12.71 7.47
CA ILE A 128 -2.51 -11.89 6.46
C ILE A 128 -1.90 -12.10 5.07
N ALA A 129 -0.56 -12.09 4.98
CA ALA A 129 0.14 -12.25 3.72
C ALA A 129 -0.02 -13.64 3.11
N ILE A 130 -0.04 -14.68 3.94
CA ILE A 130 -0.36 -16.05 3.53
C ILE A 130 -1.80 -16.09 3.01
N ASP A 131 -2.77 -15.64 3.80
CA ASP A 131 -4.18 -15.79 3.46
C ASP A 131 -4.60 -15.03 2.19
N ASN A 132 -3.85 -13.99 1.82
CA ASN A 132 -4.11 -13.12 0.67
C ASN A 132 -2.94 -13.10 -0.35
N ILE A 133 -2.20 -14.21 -0.47
CA ILE A 133 -0.98 -14.27 -1.29
C ILE A 133 -1.21 -13.96 -2.77
N ASP A 134 -2.34 -14.40 -3.32
CA ASP A 134 -2.80 -14.14 -4.67
C ASP A 134 -2.99 -12.63 -4.92
N PHE A 135 -3.68 -11.97 -3.99
CA PHE A 135 -3.95 -10.54 -4.11
C PHE A 135 -2.71 -9.68 -3.87
N LEU A 136 -1.82 -10.08 -2.96
CA LEU A 136 -0.51 -9.43 -2.81
C LEU A 136 0.34 -9.57 -4.07
N GLN A 137 0.28 -10.73 -4.75
CA GLN A 137 0.95 -10.90 -6.03
C GLN A 137 0.38 -9.98 -7.12
N GLU A 138 -0.93 -9.72 -7.15
CA GLU A 138 -1.51 -8.71 -8.04
C GLU A 138 -0.95 -7.30 -7.74
N ILE A 139 -0.84 -6.93 -6.47
CA ILE A 139 -0.26 -5.65 -6.02
C ILE A 139 1.17 -5.48 -6.53
N ASP A 140 2.02 -6.50 -6.38
CA ASP A 140 3.39 -6.49 -6.89
C ASP A 140 3.46 -6.47 -8.43
N ASN A 141 2.45 -7.01 -9.11
CA ASN A 141 2.33 -6.96 -10.57
C ASN A 141 1.68 -5.63 -11.07
N GLY A 142 1.68 -4.60 -10.22
CA GLY A 142 1.25 -3.25 -10.58
C GLY A 142 -0.27 -3.06 -10.57
N LEU A 143 -1.02 -3.86 -9.80
CA LEU A 143 -2.47 -3.64 -9.65
C LEU A 143 -2.76 -2.21 -9.23
N VAL A 144 -2.05 -1.71 -8.21
CA VAL A 144 -2.30 -0.40 -7.60
C VAL A 144 -2.10 0.75 -8.60
N ASP A 145 -1.14 0.63 -9.52
CA ASP A 145 -0.89 1.66 -10.54
C ASP A 145 -1.97 1.71 -11.63
N LYS A 146 -2.76 0.64 -11.75
CA LYS A 146 -3.77 0.47 -12.81
C LYS A 146 -5.18 0.76 -12.32
N LEU A 147 -5.38 1.04 -11.03
CA LEU A 147 -6.72 1.22 -10.47
C LEU A 147 -7.32 2.55 -10.94
N ASN A 148 -8.52 2.46 -11.52
CA ASN A 148 -9.37 3.61 -11.81
C ASN A 148 -10.42 3.78 -10.71
N MET A 149 -10.29 4.81 -9.87
CA MET A 149 -11.22 5.05 -8.76
C MET A 149 -12.66 5.35 -9.21
N ALA A 150 -12.90 5.67 -10.49
CA ALA A 150 -14.23 5.83 -11.05
C ALA A 150 -14.90 4.48 -11.43
N ASP A 151 -14.14 3.39 -11.53
CA ASP A 151 -14.68 2.05 -11.80
C ASP A 151 -15.11 1.36 -10.48
N PRO A 152 -16.40 0.99 -10.33
CA PRO A 152 -16.88 0.27 -9.16
C PRO A 152 -16.13 -1.04 -8.85
N ASN A 153 -15.59 -1.72 -9.86
CA ASN A 153 -14.81 -2.94 -9.66
C ASN A 153 -13.46 -2.65 -9.02
N ASP A 154 -12.80 -1.57 -9.41
CA ASP A 154 -11.54 -1.15 -8.80
C ASP A 154 -11.77 -0.58 -7.40
N ALA A 155 -12.91 0.07 -7.15
CA ALA A 155 -13.31 0.46 -5.80
C ALA A 155 -13.42 -0.76 -4.84
N LYS A 156 -13.92 -1.92 -5.32
CA LYS A 156 -13.91 -3.17 -4.54
C LYS A 156 -12.49 -3.67 -4.28
N LYS A 157 -11.57 -3.54 -5.24
CA LYS A 157 -10.15 -3.90 -5.02
C LYS A 157 -9.49 -2.99 -3.99
N VAL A 158 -9.82 -1.69 -3.97
CA VAL A 158 -9.37 -0.76 -2.91
C VAL A 158 -9.82 -1.22 -1.53
N GLN A 159 -11.06 -1.72 -1.40
CA GLN A 159 -11.54 -2.28 -0.13
C GLN A 159 -10.73 -3.52 0.28
N LYS A 160 -10.40 -4.41 -0.66
CA LYS A 160 -9.51 -5.55 -0.40
C LYS A 160 -8.11 -5.10 0.03
N ILE A 161 -7.55 -4.06 -0.61
CA ILE A 161 -6.25 -3.50 -0.22
C ILE A 161 -6.29 -3.01 1.22
N ARG A 162 -7.37 -2.33 1.64
CA ARG A 162 -7.53 -1.89 3.03
C ARG A 162 -7.56 -3.06 4.02
N ALA A 163 -8.13 -4.20 3.65
CA ALA A 163 -8.13 -5.40 4.51
C ALA A 163 -6.71 -5.95 4.76
N LEU A 164 -5.77 -5.71 3.84
CA LEU A 164 -4.36 -6.09 4.00
C LEU A 164 -3.59 -5.17 4.96
N ALA A 165 -4.14 -4.00 5.31
CA ALA A 165 -3.49 -3.05 6.23
C ALA A 165 -3.58 -3.47 7.70
N GLY A 166 -4.27 -4.58 8.01
CA GLY A 166 -4.38 -5.10 9.37
C GLY A 166 -5.09 -4.14 10.34
N LYS A 167 -4.71 -4.21 11.63
CA LYS A 167 -5.34 -3.45 12.73
C LYS A 167 -4.77 -2.02 12.88
N GLY A 168 -4.56 -1.32 11.77
CA GLY A 168 -4.06 0.06 11.78
C GLY A 168 -2.54 0.19 11.98
N THR A 169 -2.07 1.42 12.21
CA THR A 169 -0.63 1.73 12.28
C THR A 169 0.03 1.17 13.54
N LEU A 170 1.33 0.91 13.48
CA LEU A 170 2.10 0.47 14.65
C LEU A 170 2.07 1.51 15.78
N SER A 171 2.16 2.81 15.47
CA SER A 171 2.03 3.89 16.47
C SER A 171 0.72 3.79 17.27
N ALA A 172 -0.42 3.66 16.57
CA ALA A 172 -1.72 3.52 17.24
C ALA A 172 -1.75 2.27 18.12
N ALA A 173 -1.26 1.14 17.61
CA ALA A 173 -1.28 -0.12 18.32
C ALA A 173 -0.37 -0.12 19.57
N LEU A 174 0.78 0.56 19.54
CA LEU A 174 1.66 0.72 20.70
C LEU A 174 1.11 1.71 21.73
N ARG A 175 0.39 2.75 21.30
CA ARG A 175 -0.36 3.64 22.19
C ARG A 175 -1.43 2.86 22.94
N ASP A 176 -2.24 2.08 22.23
CA ASP A 176 -3.35 1.31 22.82
C ASP A 176 -2.82 0.25 23.81
N ALA A 177 -1.66 -0.34 23.51
CA ALA A 177 -0.94 -1.25 24.41
C ALA A 177 -0.24 -0.54 25.59
N LYS A 178 -0.30 0.80 25.66
CA LYS A 178 0.41 1.64 26.65
C LYS A 178 1.92 1.38 26.71
N LEU A 179 2.50 0.98 25.59
CA LEU A 179 3.94 0.72 25.47
C LEU A 179 4.72 1.99 25.12
N LEU A 180 4.04 3.03 24.62
CA LEU A 180 4.61 4.33 24.32
C LEU A 180 3.72 5.45 24.87
N SER A 181 4.37 6.51 25.34
CA SER A 181 3.75 7.78 25.70
C SER A 181 3.33 8.58 24.46
N GLU A 182 2.41 9.52 24.64
CA GLU A 182 1.95 10.39 23.54
C GLU A 182 3.09 11.21 22.91
N THR A 183 4.07 11.65 23.71
CA THR A 183 5.26 12.34 23.21
C THR A 183 6.09 11.43 22.29
N GLN A 184 6.30 10.18 22.69
CA GLN A 184 7.05 9.20 21.89
C GLN A 184 6.34 8.88 20.58
N ILE A 185 5.01 8.70 20.63
CA ILE A 185 4.19 8.47 19.44
C ILE A 185 4.30 9.65 18.48
N ARG A 186 4.10 10.87 18.95
CA ARG A 186 4.17 12.07 18.09
C ARG A 186 5.56 12.29 17.51
N PHE A 187 6.62 11.96 18.26
CA PHE A 187 7.98 12.03 17.74
C PHE A 187 8.20 10.97 16.64
N GLY A 188 7.70 9.75 16.84
CA GLY A 188 7.72 8.70 15.81
C GLY A 188 6.97 9.11 14.55
N ASP A 189 5.76 9.66 14.70
CA ASP A 189 4.94 10.16 13.59
C ASP A 189 5.62 11.31 12.82
N LYS A 190 6.38 12.18 13.52
CA LYS A 190 7.21 13.21 12.89
C LYS A 190 8.27 12.59 11.97
N ILE A 191 8.98 11.56 12.43
CA ILE A 191 10.03 10.87 11.65
C ILE A 191 9.41 10.19 10.42
N VAL A 192 8.27 9.51 10.59
CA VAL A 192 7.54 8.87 9.48
C VAL A 192 7.06 9.90 8.47
N LYS A 193 6.52 11.04 8.94
CA LYS A 193 6.07 12.13 8.07
C LYS A 193 7.21 12.70 7.23
N GLU A 194 8.36 12.98 7.83
CA GLU A 194 9.55 13.45 7.12
C GLU A 194 9.95 12.50 5.98
N ARG A 195 9.97 11.19 6.27
CA ARG A 195 10.29 10.18 5.26
C ARG A 195 9.25 10.14 4.12
N ASN A 196 7.96 10.17 4.46
CA ASN A 196 6.89 10.17 3.44
C ASN A 196 6.94 11.41 2.55
N GLU A 197 7.21 12.59 3.13
CA GLU A 197 7.35 13.83 2.38
C GLU A 197 8.52 13.75 1.39
N ALA A 198 9.64 13.15 1.81
CA ALA A 198 10.78 12.92 0.93
C ALA A 198 10.45 11.92 -0.20
N GLU A 199 9.76 10.81 0.10
CA GLU A 199 9.36 9.81 -0.92
C GLU A 199 8.39 10.42 -1.94
N ILE A 200 7.40 11.19 -1.46
CA ILE A 200 6.46 11.91 -2.32
C ILE A 200 7.18 12.94 -3.20
N ALA A 201 8.18 13.65 -2.66
CA ALA A 201 8.98 14.60 -3.43
C ALA A 201 9.76 13.91 -4.55
N GLU A 202 10.39 12.76 -4.29
CA GLU A 202 11.09 11.99 -5.32
C GLU A 202 10.14 11.45 -6.40
N LEU A 203 8.96 10.97 -6.01
CA LEU A 203 7.95 10.49 -6.97
C LEU A 203 7.44 11.60 -7.88
N LYS A 204 7.13 12.78 -7.33
CA LYS A 204 6.71 13.94 -8.12
C LYS A 204 7.80 14.42 -9.08
N ALA A 205 9.05 14.45 -8.61
CA ALA A 205 10.19 14.81 -9.44
C ALA A 205 10.39 13.81 -10.59
N ALA A 206 10.31 12.51 -10.32
CA ALA A 206 10.42 11.45 -11.33
C ALA A 206 9.29 11.50 -12.37
N ALA A 207 8.09 11.91 -11.96
CA ALA A 207 6.93 12.07 -12.83
C ALA A 207 6.98 13.34 -13.69
N GLY A 208 7.96 14.23 -13.48
CA GLY A 208 8.00 15.54 -14.13
C GLY A 208 6.79 16.42 -13.77
N SER A 209 6.14 16.16 -12.63
CA SER A 209 4.95 16.90 -12.21
C SER A 209 5.33 18.35 -11.94
N LYS A 210 4.79 19.28 -12.74
CA LYS A 210 4.97 20.72 -12.51
C LYS A 210 4.21 21.14 -11.26
N GLU A 211 4.71 22.19 -10.62
CA GLU A 211 4.01 22.82 -9.49
C GLU A 211 2.60 23.26 -9.94
N GLY A 212 1.57 22.81 -9.21
CA GLY A 212 0.16 23.06 -9.53
C GLY A 212 -0.55 21.97 -10.35
N ASP A 213 0.17 20.99 -10.91
CA ASP A 213 -0.46 19.85 -11.60
C ASP A 213 -1.00 18.81 -10.61
N LYS A 214 -2.21 19.09 -10.10
CA LYS A 214 -2.88 18.25 -9.10
C LYS A 214 -3.17 16.85 -9.62
N LYS A 215 -3.39 16.68 -10.93
CA LYS A 215 -3.72 15.38 -11.51
C LYS A 215 -2.47 14.50 -11.61
N ALA A 216 -1.40 15.00 -12.22
CA ALA A 216 -0.14 14.26 -12.31
C ALA A 216 0.41 13.91 -10.91
N ALA A 217 0.27 14.82 -9.95
CA ALA A 217 0.61 14.55 -8.56
C ALA A 217 -0.25 13.44 -7.94
N ALA A 218 -1.56 13.43 -8.20
CA ALA A 218 -2.46 12.38 -7.69
C ALA A 218 -2.13 11.01 -8.30
N ASP A 219 -1.84 10.96 -9.61
CA ASP A 219 -1.55 9.72 -10.34
C ASP A 219 -0.32 8.98 -9.79
N VAL A 220 0.64 9.68 -9.18
CA VAL A 220 1.82 9.04 -8.55
C VAL A 220 1.74 8.93 -7.03
N VAL A 221 1.10 9.88 -6.35
CA VAL A 221 1.01 9.87 -4.89
C VAL A 221 -0.03 8.86 -4.40
N THR A 222 -1.18 8.74 -5.07
CA THR A 222 -2.23 7.82 -4.63
C THR A 222 -1.77 6.36 -4.63
N PRO A 223 -1.15 5.83 -5.71
CA PRO A 223 -0.60 4.47 -5.68
C PRO A 223 0.45 4.25 -4.60
N HIS A 224 1.30 5.26 -4.36
CA HIS A 224 2.31 5.19 -3.30
C HIS A 224 1.68 5.06 -1.90
N LEU A 225 0.70 5.91 -1.58
CA LEU A 225 -0.01 5.85 -0.29
C LEU A 225 -0.75 4.52 -0.10
N MET A 226 -1.32 3.97 -1.17
CA MET A 226 -1.98 2.66 -1.12
C MET A 226 -0.99 1.53 -0.84
N ARG A 227 0.18 1.53 -1.48
CA ARG A 227 1.25 0.56 -1.18
C ARG A 227 1.76 0.71 0.24
N GLN A 228 1.93 1.95 0.70
CA GLN A 228 2.37 2.24 2.05
C GLN A 228 1.39 1.68 3.09
N ALA A 229 0.09 1.80 2.86
CA ALA A 229 -0.95 1.27 3.73
C ALA A 229 -0.86 -0.26 3.90
N VAL A 230 -0.33 -0.98 2.91
CA VAL A 230 -0.17 -2.45 2.95
C VAL A 230 1.30 -2.89 3.04
N SER A 231 2.21 -1.96 3.34
CA SER A 231 3.65 -2.21 3.35
C SER A 231 4.05 -3.32 4.32
N GLU A 232 3.42 -3.40 5.50
CA GLU A 232 3.70 -4.46 6.48
C GLU A 232 3.36 -5.85 5.91
N SER A 233 2.22 -6.01 5.23
CA SER A 233 1.85 -7.25 4.54
C SER A 233 2.81 -7.60 3.39
N LEU A 234 3.21 -6.61 2.59
CA LEU A 234 4.18 -6.81 1.50
C LEU A 234 5.56 -7.21 2.05
N MET A 235 6.01 -6.58 3.14
CA MET A 235 7.28 -6.92 3.80
C MET A 235 7.22 -8.27 4.49
N ALA A 236 6.10 -8.62 5.13
CA ALA A 236 5.89 -9.95 5.71
C ALA A 236 5.98 -11.05 4.63
N ARG A 237 5.33 -10.85 3.48
CA ARG A 237 5.46 -11.73 2.31
C ARG A 237 6.90 -11.86 1.84
N ARG A 238 7.61 -10.74 1.68
CA ARG A 238 9.03 -10.72 1.31
C ARG A 238 9.88 -11.50 2.32
N GLY A 239 9.63 -11.34 3.62
CA GLY A 239 10.29 -12.07 4.69
C GLY A 239 10.07 -13.57 4.58
N LEU A 240 8.83 -14.02 4.34
CA LEU A 240 8.51 -15.43 4.12
C LEU A 240 9.21 -16.00 2.89
N PHE A 241 9.30 -15.24 1.79
CA PHE A 241 10.04 -15.66 0.60
C PHE A 241 11.53 -15.79 0.86
N LEU A 242 12.13 -14.85 1.57
CA LEU A 242 13.54 -14.94 1.93
C LEU A 242 13.81 -16.13 2.85
N GLU A 243 12.92 -16.37 3.82
CA GLU A 243 13.01 -17.52 4.71
C GLU A 243 12.87 -18.85 3.97
N LEU A 244 11.94 -18.93 3.01
CA LEU A 244 11.80 -20.07 2.12
C LEU A 244 13.10 -20.33 1.34
N ALA A 245 13.66 -19.29 0.72
CA ALA A 245 14.91 -19.40 -0.03
C ALA A 245 16.07 -19.92 0.84
N ASN A 246 16.15 -19.46 2.10
CA ASN A 246 17.21 -19.87 3.02
C ASN A 246 17.00 -21.26 3.63
N ASN A 247 15.80 -21.84 3.53
CA ASN A 247 15.46 -23.11 4.16
C ASN A 247 14.92 -24.17 3.18
N LEU A 248 15.13 -24.01 1.87
CA LEU A 248 14.56 -24.90 0.83
C LEU A 248 14.73 -26.40 1.12
N THR A 249 15.89 -26.82 1.60
CA THR A 249 16.17 -28.23 1.91
C THR A 249 15.36 -28.77 3.09
N LYS A 250 15.04 -27.92 4.06
CA LYS A 250 14.22 -28.30 5.23
C LYS A 250 12.74 -28.43 4.89
N VAL A 251 12.29 -27.72 3.85
CA VAL A 251 10.86 -27.66 3.50
C VAL A 251 10.50 -28.43 2.23
N GLU A 252 11.47 -28.99 1.49
CA GLU A 252 11.29 -29.71 0.20
C GLU A 252 10.05 -30.62 0.17
N GLY A 253 9.93 -31.55 1.13
CA GLY A 253 8.79 -32.47 1.20
C GLY A 253 7.46 -31.87 1.67
N SER A 254 7.46 -30.63 2.14
CA SER A 254 6.29 -29.93 2.69
C SER A 254 5.74 -28.81 1.80
N LEU A 255 6.47 -28.42 0.74
CA LEU A 255 6.06 -27.30 -0.12
C LEU A 255 4.89 -27.63 -1.06
N GLY A 256 4.61 -28.91 -1.29
CA GLY A 256 3.57 -29.33 -2.25
C GLY A 256 3.86 -28.92 -3.70
N LEU A 257 5.12 -28.59 -4.00
CA LEU A 257 5.60 -28.32 -5.35
C LEU A 257 5.92 -29.64 -6.07
N ASP A 258 5.69 -29.71 -7.37
CA ASP A 258 6.22 -30.79 -8.17
C ASP A 258 7.76 -30.71 -8.27
N ALA A 259 8.38 -31.83 -8.65
CA ALA A 259 9.85 -31.94 -8.71
C ALA A 259 10.49 -30.93 -9.69
N ALA A 260 9.80 -30.56 -10.76
CA ALA A 260 10.32 -29.61 -11.75
C ALA A 260 10.27 -28.16 -11.22
N ALA A 261 9.17 -27.78 -10.59
CA ALA A 261 9.01 -26.48 -9.94
C ALA A 261 10.00 -26.32 -8.76
N PHE A 262 10.14 -27.35 -7.93
CA PHE A 262 11.11 -27.34 -6.83
C PHE A 262 12.56 -27.30 -7.34
N GLY A 263 12.90 -28.10 -8.37
CA GLY A 263 14.22 -28.07 -9.00
C GLY A 263 14.55 -26.69 -9.59
N SER A 264 13.60 -26.05 -10.25
CA SER A 264 13.74 -24.69 -10.78
C SER A 264 13.97 -23.66 -9.67
N LEU A 265 13.21 -23.76 -8.57
CA LEU A 265 13.36 -22.91 -7.40
C LEU A 265 14.75 -23.04 -6.78
N LYS A 266 15.22 -24.28 -6.58
CA LYS A 266 16.53 -24.57 -6.00
C LYS A 266 17.66 -24.00 -6.86
N THR A 267 17.60 -24.17 -8.18
CA THR A 267 18.58 -23.61 -9.12
C THR A 267 18.58 -22.08 -9.10
N ALA A 268 17.39 -21.45 -9.15
CA ALA A 268 17.27 -20.00 -9.15
C ALA A 268 17.76 -19.37 -7.83
N VAL A 269 17.46 -19.98 -6.69
CA VAL A 269 17.93 -19.53 -5.38
C VAL A 269 19.45 -19.76 -5.23
N ALA A 270 19.99 -20.87 -5.73
CA ALA A 270 21.44 -21.11 -5.71
C ALA A 270 22.23 -20.11 -6.58
N ALA A 271 21.62 -19.59 -7.64
CA ALA A 271 22.21 -18.57 -8.51
C ALA A 271 22.08 -17.13 -7.96
N ALA A 272 21.25 -16.91 -6.95
CA ALA A 272 21.03 -15.60 -6.34
C ALA A 272 22.27 -15.14 -5.55
N LYS A 273 22.63 -13.85 -5.70
CA LYS A 273 23.85 -13.26 -5.10
C LYS A 273 23.58 -12.48 -3.82
N ASP A 274 22.32 -12.14 -3.57
CA ASP A 274 21.87 -11.30 -2.48
C ASP A 274 20.42 -11.66 -2.10
N ASP A 275 19.91 -11.09 -1.01
CA ASP A 275 18.56 -11.37 -0.53
C ASP A 275 17.47 -10.88 -1.50
N ALA A 276 17.73 -9.81 -2.25
CA ALA A 276 16.79 -9.31 -3.24
C ALA A 276 16.61 -10.30 -4.41
N SER A 277 17.71 -10.85 -4.93
CA SER A 277 17.69 -11.86 -5.99
C SER A 277 17.12 -13.20 -5.50
N LYS A 278 17.31 -13.57 -4.22
CA LYS A 278 16.63 -14.73 -3.62
C LYS A 278 15.11 -14.54 -3.58
N VAL A 279 14.63 -13.41 -3.09
CA VAL A 279 13.19 -13.08 -3.07
C VAL A 279 12.62 -13.09 -4.50
N ALA A 280 13.34 -12.51 -5.46
CA ALA A 280 12.93 -12.51 -6.87
C ALA A 280 12.87 -13.93 -7.47
N ALA A 281 13.82 -14.80 -7.14
CA ALA A 281 13.82 -16.20 -7.56
C ALA A 281 12.59 -16.95 -7.03
N VAL A 282 12.28 -16.82 -5.74
CA VAL A 282 11.07 -17.41 -5.12
C VAL A 282 9.81 -16.85 -5.78
N GLN A 283 9.72 -15.53 -5.95
CA GLN A 283 8.58 -14.88 -6.59
C GLN A 283 8.38 -15.36 -8.04
N GLY A 284 9.46 -15.62 -8.79
CA GLY A 284 9.40 -16.15 -10.14
C GLY A 284 8.70 -17.51 -10.22
N VAL A 285 8.98 -18.41 -9.29
CA VAL A 285 8.31 -19.72 -9.21
C VAL A 285 6.88 -19.59 -8.72
N PHE A 286 6.64 -18.74 -7.72
CA PHE A 286 5.30 -18.52 -7.15
C PHE A 286 4.30 -17.98 -8.19
N LYS A 287 4.75 -17.28 -9.24
CA LYS A 287 3.89 -16.85 -10.35
C LYS A 287 3.22 -18.00 -11.09
N GLY A 288 3.81 -19.19 -11.08
CA GLY A 288 3.24 -20.39 -11.71
C GLY A 288 2.33 -21.21 -10.78
N LEU A 289 2.24 -20.85 -9.50
CA LEU A 289 1.44 -21.58 -8.52
C LEU A 289 0.01 -21.02 -8.47
N ASN A 290 -0.95 -21.90 -8.19
CA ASN A 290 -2.26 -21.43 -7.77
C ASN A 290 -2.23 -20.94 -6.30
N ALA A 291 -3.29 -20.26 -5.88
CA ALA A 291 -3.37 -19.67 -4.55
C ALA A 291 -3.23 -20.71 -3.41
N ASP A 292 -3.77 -21.91 -3.58
CA ASP A 292 -3.71 -22.96 -2.56
C ASP A 292 -2.30 -23.52 -2.39
N GLN A 293 -1.59 -23.76 -3.50
CA GLN A 293 -0.19 -24.17 -3.51
C GLN A 293 0.71 -23.11 -2.88
N ALA A 294 0.54 -21.84 -3.27
CA ALA A 294 1.30 -20.73 -2.70
C ALA A 294 1.07 -20.61 -1.18
N ARG A 295 -0.19 -20.74 -0.72
CA ARG A 295 -0.54 -20.74 0.71
C ARG A 295 0.08 -21.91 1.45
N ALA A 296 -0.03 -23.12 0.91
CA ALA A 296 0.54 -24.32 1.52
C ALA A 296 2.07 -24.21 1.67
N ALA A 297 2.75 -23.74 0.62
CA ALA A 297 4.20 -23.53 0.63
C ALA A 297 4.62 -22.56 1.74
N LEU A 298 3.96 -21.40 1.89
CA LEU A 298 4.31 -20.43 2.93
C LEU A 298 3.93 -20.89 4.34
N LYS A 299 2.83 -21.65 4.51
CA LYS A 299 2.49 -22.29 5.79
C LYS A 299 3.55 -23.30 6.21
N ALA A 300 4.10 -24.07 5.26
CA ALA A 300 5.18 -25.01 5.53
C ALA A 300 6.46 -24.31 6.02
N VAL A 301 6.76 -23.12 5.49
CA VAL A 301 7.89 -22.29 5.95
C VAL A 301 7.69 -21.88 7.42
N VAL A 302 6.53 -21.34 7.76
CA VAL A 302 6.22 -20.94 9.15
C VAL A 302 6.28 -22.13 10.10
N ALA A 303 5.73 -23.28 9.70
CA ALA A 303 5.74 -24.51 10.51
C ALA A 303 7.16 -25.07 10.75
N ALA A 304 8.11 -24.77 9.86
CA ALA A 304 9.51 -25.21 10.00
C ALA A 304 10.30 -24.41 11.04
N ARG A 305 9.82 -23.24 11.50
CA ARG A 305 10.51 -22.43 12.52
C ARG A 305 10.61 -23.10 13.89
N GLY A 306 9.68 -24.01 14.20
CA GLY A 306 9.62 -24.72 15.47
C GLY A 306 10.30 -26.10 15.47
N LYS A 307 10.98 -26.46 14.38
CA LYS A 307 11.68 -27.74 14.21
C LYS A 307 13.19 -27.49 14.06
#